data_AF-A0A8R1ISN8-F1
#
_entry.id   AF-A0A8R1ISN8-F1
#
_cell.length_a   1.000
_cell.length_b   1.000
_cell.length_c   1.000
_cell.angle_alpha   90.00
_cell.angle_beta   90.00
_cell.angle_gamma   90.00
#
_symmetry.space_group_name_H-M   'P 1'
#
loop_
_entity.id
_entity.type
_entity.pdbx_description
1 polymer ?
#
loop_
_entity_poly.entity_id
_entity_poly.type
_entity_poly.pdbx_seq_one_letter_code
_entity_poly.pdbx_strand_id
1 'polypeptide(L)'
;MAGRRLIQGLTSPWSVGFSAFGLAYGGYHVWDSTQSGSKYDLNEDLSGKTYIVTGATSGIGQATVEELAKRNARVIMACRNREKCVQVRRDIVLNTRNKQVILSKLYTAEGRFTFTSNTPGEHVICIYSNSTAWFNGAQLRVHLDIQAGDHAQDYAQIAQKDKLNELQLRIRQLLDQVDQITKEQNYQRYREERFRQTSESTNSRVFYWSIAQVRI
;
A
#
# COMPACT_ATOMS: atom_id res chain seq x y z
N MET A 1 31.88 -28.16 -51.02
CA MET A 1 32.36 -26.75 -51.02
C MET A 1 31.29 -25.73 -50.56
N ALA A 2 30.33 -26.09 -49.70
CA ALA A 2 29.25 -25.17 -49.26
C ALA A 2 29.50 -24.51 -47.89
N GLY A 3 30.29 -25.14 -47.00
CA GLY A 3 30.51 -24.65 -45.63
C GLY A 3 31.35 -23.37 -45.49
N ARG A 4 32.16 -23.01 -46.50
CA ARG A 4 33.00 -21.79 -46.47
C ARG A 4 32.23 -20.49 -46.78
N ARG A 5 31.05 -20.56 -47.41
CA ARG A 5 30.24 -19.35 -47.73
C ARG A 5 29.37 -18.89 -46.55
N LEU A 6 28.92 -19.82 -45.69
CA LEU A 6 28.15 -19.48 -44.48
C LEU A 6 28.97 -18.71 -43.45
N ILE A 7 30.26 -19.02 -43.33
CA ILE A 7 31.17 -18.34 -42.38
C ILE A 7 31.49 -16.91 -42.84
N GLN A 8 31.57 -16.66 -44.16
CA GLN A 8 31.82 -15.31 -44.70
C GLN A 8 30.63 -14.33 -44.52
N GLY A 9 29.39 -14.83 -44.39
CA GLY A 9 28.24 -14.00 -44.07
C GLY A 9 28.20 -13.53 -42.61
N LEU A 10 28.77 -14.32 -41.70
CA LEU A 10 28.80 -14.02 -40.27
C LEU A 10 29.85 -12.94 -39.93
N THR A 11 30.93 -12.86 -40.72
CA THR A 11 32.00 -11.86 -40.59
C THR A 11 31.76 -10.60 -41.42
N SER A 12 30.56 -10.39 -41.94
CA SER A 12 30.26 -9.16 -42.69
C SER A 12 30.34 -7.94 -41.76
N PRO A 13 30.90 -6.80 -42.21
CA PRO A 13 31.00 -5.60 -41.37
C PRO A 13 29.65 -5.14 -40.79
N TRP A 14 28.56 -5.39 -41.52
CA TRP A 14 27.20 -5.04 -41.11
C TRP A 14 26.66 -5.95 -39.99
N SER A 15 26.89 -7.27 -40.06
CA SER A 15 26.43 -8.22 -39.02
C SER A 15 27.15 -8.02 -37.68
N VAL A 16 28.43 -7.69 -37.71
CA VAL A 16 29.21 -7.34 -36.50
C VAL A 16 28.74 -6.01 -35.92
N GLY A 17 28.43 -5.02 -36.77
CA GLY A 17 27.85 -3.74 -36.35
C GLY A 17 26.52 -3.90 -35.61
N PHE A 18 25.54 -4.58 -36.20
CA PHE A 18 24.22 -4.76 -35.57
C PHE A 18 24.29 -5.54 -34.24
N SER A 19 25.19 -6.51 -34.13
CA SER A 19 25.39 -7.29 -32.90
C SER A 19 26.01 -6.46 -31.77
N ALA A 20 26.99 -5.60 -32.10
CA ALA A 20 27.62 -4.70 -31.14
C ALA A 20 26.65 -3.62 -30.62
N PHE A 21 25.80 -3.07 -31.50
CA PHE A 21 24.75 -2.14 -31.09
C PHE A 21 23.71 -2.80 -30.17
N GLY A 22 23.31 -4.04 -30.44
CA GLY A 22 22.39 -4.79 -29.57
C GLY A 22 22.95 -5.03 -28.17
N LEU A 23 24.23 -5.40 -28.07
CA LEU A 23 24.91 -5.57 -26.78
C LEU A 23 25.14 -4.25 -26.05
N ALA A 24 25.49 -3.17 -26.76
CA ALA A 24 25.65 -1.86 -26.17
C ALA A 24 24.32 -1.27 -25.67
N TYR A 25 23.25 -1.39 -26.47
CA TYR A 25 21.92 -0.92 -26.10
C TYR A 25 21.31 -1.76 -24.97
N GLY A 26 21.46 -3.08 -25.03
CA GLY A 26 21.05 -3.99 -23.95
C GLY A 26 21.85 -3.75 -22.66
N GLY A 27 23.16 -3.54 -22.77
CA GLY A 27 24.02 -3.19 -21.63
C GLY A 27 23.67 -1.84 -21.02
N TYR A 28 23.40 -0.82 -21.85
CA TYR A 28 22.95 0.49 -21.40
C TYR A 28 21.60 0.42 -20.66
N HIS A 29 20.62 -0.32 -21.19
CA HIS A 29 19.30 -0.47 -20.57
C HIS A 29 19.36 -1.28 -19.26
N VAL A 30 20.22 -2.31 -19.18
CA VAL A 30 20.45 -3.06 -17.94
C VAL A 30 21.14 -2.18 -16.90
N TRP A 31 22.15 -1.40 -17.29
CA TRP A 31 22.85 -0.48 -16.38
C TRP A 31 21.93 0.62 -15.85
N ASP A 32 21.08 1.21 -16.70
CA ASP A 32 20.06 2.19 -16.28
C ASP A 32 19.06 1.54 -15.31
N SER A 33 18.55 0.35 -15.60
CA SER A 33 17.60 -0.34 -14.71
C SER A 33 18.18 -0.79 -13.36
N THR A 34 19.51 -0.90 -13.21
CA THR A 34 20.17 -1.40 -11.99
C THR A 34 20.86 -0.33 -11.16
N GLN A 35 21.21 0.83 -11.71
CA GLN A 35 21.88 1.91 -10.97
C GLN A 35 21.20 3.28 -11.05
N SER A 36 20.19 3.48 -11.90
CA SER A 36 19.50 4.77 -12.09
C SER A 36 18.36 4.96 -11.09
N GLY A 37 18.68 4.89 -9.79
CA GLY A 37 17.80 5.43 -8.77
C GLY A 37 18.14 6.90 -8.57
N SER A 38 17.35 7.82 -9.12
CA SER A 38 17.46 9.24 -8.74
C SER A 38 17.32 9.35 -7.21
N LYS A 39 18.22 10.09 -6.56
CA LYS A 39 18.04 10.42 -5.13
C LYS A 39 16.69 11.14 -4.99
N TYR A 40 15.75 10.53 -4.28
CA TYR A 40 14.49 11.19 -3.97
C TYR A 40 14.81 12.38 -3.06
N ASP A 41 14.62 13.59 -3.56
CA ASP A 41 14.73 14.80 -2.74
C ASP A 41 13.48 14.93 -1.89
N LEU A 42 13.70 14.75 -0.60
CA LEU A 42 12.69 14.46 0.40
C LEU A 42 12.26 15.75 1.13
N ASN A 43 11.93 16.80 0.38
CA ASN A 43 11.65 18.15 0.89
C ASN A 43 10.16 18.47 1.15
N GLU A 44 9.28 17.48 1.05
CA GLU A 44 7.84 17.69 1.24
C GLU A 44 7.45 17.62 2.73
N ASP A 45 6.63 18.56 3.19
CA ASP A 45 6.07 18.55 4.55
C ASP A 45 4.99 17.47 4.65
N LEU A 46 5.14 16.58 5.64
CA LEU A 46 4.25 15.43 5.86
C LEU A 46 3.29 15.65 7.03
N SER A 47 3.15 16.90 7.47
CA SER A 47 2.19 17.30 8.51
C SER A 47 0.77 16.77 8.25
N GLY A 48 0.14 16.25 9.29
CA GLY A 48 -1.21 15.66 9.23
C GLY A 48 -1.28 14.22 8.70
N LYS A 49 -0.19 13.69 8.12
CA LYS A 49 -0.15 12.29 7.64
C LYS A 49 0.34 11.35 8.75
N THR A 50 -0.28 10.16 8.83
CA THR A 50 0.11 9.12 9.80
C THR A 50 0.76 7.94 9.07
N TYR A 51 1.94 7.53 9.54
CA TYR A 51 2.69 6.39 9.01
C TYR A 51 2.88 5.33 10.09
N ILE A 52 2.77 4.06 9.72
CA ILE A 52 3.10 2.94 10.60
C ILE A 52 4.37 2.29 10.08
N VAL A 53 5.40 2.17 10.91
CA VAL A 53 6.67 1.54 10.54
C VAL A 53 6.90 0.31 11.40
N THR A 54 6.90 -0.86 10.77
CA THR A 54 7.24 -2.14 11.38
C THR A 54 8.76 -2.31 11.38
N GLY A 55 9.32 -2.89 12.46
CA GLY A 55 10.77 -3.06 12.57
C GLY A 55 11.55 -1.75 12.78
N ALA A 56 10.92 -0.74 13.38
CA ALA A 56 11.47 0.59 13.60
C ALA A 56 12.69 0.67 14.57
N THR A 57 13.17 -0.46 15.10
CA THR A 57 14.23 -0.49 16.12
C THR A 57 15.65 -0.49 15.58
N SER A 58 15.85 -0.72 14.28
CA SER A 58 17.20 -0.84 13.69
C SER A 58 17.18 -0.74 12.17
N GLY A 59 18.32 -0.37 11.58
CA GLY A 59 18.56 -0.40 10.14
C GLY A 59 17.64 0.54 9.37
N ILE A 60 17.10 0.07 8.26
CA ILE A 60 16.26 0.87 7.35
C ILE A 60 15.03 1.42 8.08
N GLY A 61 14.35 0.61 8.90
CA GLY A 61 13.15 1.06 9.62
C GLY A 61 13.42 2.22 10.58
N GLN A 62 14.58 2.24 11.24
CA GLN A 62 14.98 3.34 12.12
C GLN A 62 15.23 4.62 11.32
N ALA A 63 15.99 4.52 10.22
CA ALA A 63 16.27 5.66 9.34
C ALA A 63 14.98 6.22 8.71
N THR A 64 14.06 5.36 8.28
CA THR A 64 12.76 5.78 7.75
C THR A 64 11.94 6.55 8.79
N VAL A 65 11.89 6.08 10.03
CA VAL A 65 11.15 6.76 11.11
C VAL A 65 11.76 8.13 11.40
N GLU A 66 13.09 8.22 11.40
CA GLU A 66 13.80 9.47 11.63
C GLU A 66 13.51 10.49 10.50
N GLU A 67 13.59 10.07 9.25
CA GLU A 67 13.29 10.93 8.09
C GLU A 67 11.82 11.36 8.02
N LEU A 68 10.88 10.49 8.37
CA LEU A 68 9.46 10.83 8.47
C LEU A 68 9.21 11.80 9.63
N ALA A 69 9.85 11.57 10.78
CA ALA A 69 9.70 12.43 11.95
C ALA A 69 10.29 13.84 11.73
N LYS A 70 11.42 13.97 11.01
CA LYS A 70 12.00 15.26 10.59
C LYS A 70 11.02 16.12 9.78
N ARG A 71 10.11 15.49 9.05
CA ARG A 71 9.09 16.15 8.21
C ARG A 71 7.74 16.31 8.89
N ASN A 72 7.71 16.36 10.22
CA ASN A 72 6.50 16.55 11.02
C ASN A 72 5.40 15.49 10.81
N ALA A 73 5.73 14.32 10.26
CA ALA A 73 4.76 13.24 10.15
C ALA A 73 4.41 12.65 11.52
N ARG A 74 3.20 12.11 11.67
CA ARG A 74 2.85 11.28 12.83
C ARG A 74 3.30 9.84 12.54
N VAL A 75 4.25 9.32 13.32
CA VAL A 75 4.83 7.99 13.08
C VAL A 75 4.49 7.03 14.22
N ILE A 76 3.90 5.90 13.88
CA ILE A 76 3.60 4.82 14.80
C ILE A 76 4.66 3.73 14.61
N MET A 77 5.56 3.63 15.59
CA MET A 77 6.59 2.60 15.62
C MET A 77 5.99 1.27 16.10
N ALA A 78 6.00 0.26 15.23
CA ALA A 78 5.64 -1.12 15.56
C ALA A 78 6.91 -1.93 15.81
N CYS A 79 7.11 -2.35 17.05
CA CYS A 79 8.34 -2.98 17.52
C CYS A 79 8.11 -4.28 18.29
N ARG A 80 9.05 -5.22 18.16
CA ARG A 80 9.00 -6.53 18.84
C ARG A 80 9.41 -6.43 20.31
N ASN A 81 10.50 -5.72 20.59
CA ASN A 81 10.95 -5.46 21.96
C ASN A 81 10.57 -4.03 22.36
N ARG A 82 9.75 -3.90 23.42
CA ARG A 82 9.29 -2.59 23.92
C ARG A 82 10.43 -1.74 24.47
N GLU A 83 11.35 -2.31 25.23
CA GLU A 83 12.45 -1.57 25.88
C GLU A 83 13.36 -0.94 24.85
N LYS A 84 13.80 -1.73 23.86
CA LYS A 84 14.63 -1.24 22.76
C LYS A 84 13.91 -0.17 21.93
N CYS A 85 12.61 -0.36 21.70
CA CYS A 85 11.82 0.61 20.94
C CYS A 85 11.60 1.92 21.71
N VAL A 86 11.45 1.87 23.04
CA VAL A 86 11.40 3.06 23.90
C VAL A 86 12.70 3.85 23.83
N GLN A 87 13.85 3.17 23.84
CA GLN A 87 15.16 3.81 23.68
C GLN A 87 15.27 4.52 22.32
N VAL A 88 15.09 3.77 21.23
CA VAL A 88 15.18 4.31 19.86
C VAL A 88 14.20 5.47 19.63
N ARG A 89 12.98 5.37 20.16
CA ARG A 89 12.02 6.47 20.10
C ARG A 89 12.53 7.73 20.78
N ARG A 90 13.11 7.60 22.00
CA ARG A 90 13.66 8.78 22.69
C ARG A 90 14.72 9.45 21.84
N ASP A 91 15.63 8.67 21.26
CA ASP A 91 16.71 9.19 20.42
C ASP A 91 16.15 9.94 19.21
N ILE A 92 15.16 9.37 18.52
CA ILE A 92 14.51 10.00 17.36
C ILE A 92 13.76 11.27 17.77
N VAL A 93 13.02 11.27 18.88
CA VAL A 93 12.28 12.44 19.37
C VAL A 93 13.24 13.57 19.78
N LEU A 94 14.38 13.23 20.37
CA LEU A 94 15.43 14.21 20.73
C LEU A 94 16.07 14.82 19.48
N ASN A 95 16.37 14.01 18.46
CA ASN A 95 16.98 14.48 17.21
C ASN A 95 16.01 15.33 16.37
N THR A 96 14.76 14.89 16.24
CA THR A 96 13.77 15.48 15.32
C THR A 96 12.88 16.54 15.96
N ARG A 97 12.84 16.62 17.31
CA ARG A 97 11.91 17.44 18.11
C ARG A 97 10.44 17.16 17.88
N ASN A 98 10.09 16.13 17.10
CA ASN A 98 8.73 15.76 16.81
C ASN A 98 8.18 14.81 17.88
N LYS A 99 7.15 15.25 18.63
CA LYS A 99 6.51 14.46 19.69
C LYS A 99 5.48 13.46 19.17
N GLN A 100 5.13 13.50 17.87
CA GLN A 100 4.12 12.66 17.23
C GLN A 100 4.65 11.25 16.89
N VAL A 101 5.75 10.80 17.52
CA VAL A 101 6.28 9.43 17.39
C VAL A 101 5.70 8.56 18.50
N ILE A 102 4.76 7.69 18.16
CA ILE A 102 3.97 6.87 19.09
C ILE A 102 4.46 5.42 19.04
N LEU A 103 4.47 4.74 20.19
CA LEU A 103 4.81 3.31 20.28
C LEU A 103 3.53 2.49 20.18
N SER A 104 3.46 1.61 19.18
CA SER A 104 2.47 0.53 19.14
C SER A 104 3.18 -0.80 19.39
N LYS A 105 2.73 -1.53 20.40
CA LYS A 105 3.28 -2.85 20.74
C LYS A 105 2.61 -3.87 19.82
N LEU A 106 3.32 -4.37 18.80
CA LEU A 106 2.67 -5.22 17.79
C LEU A 106 3.62 -6.29 17.22
N TYR A 107 3.96 -7.30 18.02
CA TYR A 107 4.50 -8.57 17.50
C TYR A 107 4.09 -9.73 18.41
N THR A 108 2.78 -9.99 18.46
CA THR A 108 2.24 -11.32 18.75
C THR A 108 1.74 -11.90 17.43
N ALA A 109 1.55 -13.23 17.33
CA ALA A 109 1.02 -13.87 16.12
C ALA A 109 -0.34 -13.29 15.67
N GLU A 110 -1.04 -12.66 16.61
CA GLU A 110 -2.25 -11.89 16.41
C GLU A 110 -2.02 -10.47 16.93
N GLY A 111 -2.58 -9.45 16.27
CA GLY A 111 -2.47 -8.07 16.70
C GLY A 111 -3.72 -7.28 16.33
N ARG A 112 -4.24 -6.51 17.28
CA ARG A 112 -5.33 -5.56 17.04
C ARG A 112 -4.80 -4.14 17.21
N PHE A 113 -5.02 -3.30 16.21
CA PHE A 113 -4.73 -1.88 16.28
C PHE A 113 -6.01 -1.09 15.98
N THR A 114 -6.22 -0.01 16.72
CA THR A 114 -7.39 0.86 16.57
C THR A 114 -6.89 2.29 16.43
N PHE A 115 -7.39 3.01 15.43
CA PHE A 115 -7.05 4.41 15.22
C PHE A 115 -8.29 5.18 14.77
N THR A 116 -8.38 6.44 15.19
CA THR A 116 -9.37 7.39 14.66
C THR A 116 -8.69 8.26 13.61
N SER A 117 -9.30 8.35 12.42
CA SER A 117 -8.85 9.27 11.38
C SER A 117 -9.52 10.63 11.58
N ASN A 118 -8.73 11.68 11.74
CA ASN A 118 -9.23 13.04 11.92
C ASN A 118 -9.40 13.80 10.60
N THR A 119 -8.92 13.24 9.49
CA THR A 119 -8.96 13.85 8.16
C THR A 119 -9.52 12.83 7.16
N PRO A 120 -10.52 13.19 6.33
CA PRO A 120 -11.04 12.29 5.31
C PRO A 120 -9.97 12.02 4.24
N GLY A 121 -9.77 10.76 3.87
CA GLY A 121 -8.77 10.36 2.89
C GLY A 121 -8.71 8.84 2.69
N GLU A 122 -7.96 8.41 1.69
CA GLU A 122 -7.71 6.99 1.43
C GLU A 122 -6.73 6.41 2.46
N HIS A 123 -7.07 5.27 3.04
CA HIS A 123 -6.24 4.54 4.00
C HIS A 123 -5.81 3.21 3.40
N VAL A 124 -4.50 3.03 3.16
CA VAL A 124 -3.93 1.83 2.56
C VAL A 124 -3.23 0.98 3.64
N ILE A 125 -3.59 -0.31 3.70
CA ILE A 125 -2.99 -1.29 4.62
C ILE A 125 -2.16 -2.27 3.80
N CYS A 126 -0.84 -2.30 4.05
CA CYS A 126 0.10 -3.19 3.35
C CYS A 126 0.59 -4.32 4.25
N ILE A 127 0.49 -5.56 3.78
CA ILE A 127 1.06 -6.76 4.43
C ILE A 127 2.06 -7.38 3.47
N TYR A 128 3.30 -7.55 3.91
CA TYR A 128 4.35 -8.17 3.12
C TYR A 128 5.03 -9.28 3.91
N SER A 129 5.42 -10.35 3.22
CA SER A 129 6.18 -11.48 3.76
C SER A 129 7.56 -11.49 3.11
N ASN A 130 8.62 -11.59 3.90
CA ASN A 130 9.99 -11.70 3.41
C ASN A 130 10.46 -13.15 3.30
N SER A 131 9.55 -14.11 3.06
CA SER A 131 9.89 -15.53 2.99
C SER A 131 10.43 -15.88 1.61
N THR A 132 11.71 -16.28 1.54
CA THR A 132 12.43 -16.71 0.33
C THR A 132 12.42 -18.24 0.12
N ALA A 133 11.55 -18.97 0.82
CA ALA A 133 11.51 -20.43 0.76
C ALA A 133 10.83 -20.93 -0.53
N TRP A 134 11.52 -20.82 -1.66
CA TRP A 134 11.10 -21.39 -2.96
C TRP A 134 11.07 -22.94 -2.95
N PHE A 135 11.77 -23.57 -1.99
CA PHE A 135 11.94 -25.04 -1.94
C PHE A 135 11.24 -25.72 -0.74
N ASN A 136 10.73 -24.95 0.23
CA ASN A 136 9.96 -25.48 1.35
C ASN A 136 8.81 -24.53 1.63
N GLY A 137 7.64 -24.85 1.05
CA GLY A 137 6.44 -24.02 1.05
C GLY A 137 5.84 -23.78 2.44
N ALA A 138 6.46 -22.90 3.22
CA ALA A 138 5.81 -22.32 4.39
C ALA A 138 4.70 -21.36 3.90
N GLN A 139 3.49 -21.90 3.71
CA GLN A 139 2.31 -21.10 3.36
C GLN A 139 1.94 -20.20 4.55
N LEU A 140 2.20 -18.90 4.43
CA LEU A 140 1.73 -17.91 5.40
C LEU A 140 0.22 -17.70 5.20
N ARG A 141 -0.60 -18.07 6.19
CA ARG A 141 -2.03 -17.78 6.23
C ARG A 141 -2.26 -16.55 7.12
N VAL A 142 -2.82 -15.49 6.55
CA VAL A 142 -3.11 -14.24 7.27
C VAL A 142 -4.62 -14.06 7.34
N HIS A 143 -5.14 -13.90 8.56
CA HIS A 143 -6.52 -13.50 8.80
C HIS A 143 -6.53 -12.01 9.15
N LEU A 144 -7.17 -11.19 8.30
CA LEU A 144 -7.31 -9.74 8.51
C LEU A 144 -8.80 -9.42 8.65
N ASP A 145 -9.19 -8.93 9.82
CA ASP A 145 -10.53 -8.40 10.09
C ASP A 145 -10.44 -6.87 10.20
N ILE A 146 -11.26 -6.15 9.41
CA ILE A 146 -11.27 -4.69 9.36
C ILE A 146 -12.65 -4.21 9.80
N GLN A 147 -12.69 -3.56 10.96
CA GLN A 147 -13.89 -2.96 11.50
C GLN A 147 -13.79 -1.43 11.39
N ALA A 148 -14.70 -0.82 10.65
CA ALA A 148 -14.76 0.63 10.44
C ALA A 148 -16.17 1.13 10.76
N GLY A 149 -16.27 2.29 11.43
CA GLY A 149 -17.55 2.91 11.74
C GLY A 149 -18.18 2.40 13.04
N ASP A 150 -19.46 2.07 12.98
CA ASP A 150 -20.34 1.71 14.11
C ASP A 150 -19.94 0.37 14.76
N HIS A 151 -19.41 -0.58 13.99
CA HIS A 151 -18.92 -1.87 14.48
C HIS A 151 -17.68 -1.76 15.38
N ALA A 152 -17.04 -0.58 15.45
CA ALA A 152 -15.89 -0.34 16.32
C ALA A 152 -16.24 0.40 17.63
N GLN A 153 -17.47 0.87 17.83
CA GLN A 153 -17.87 1.63 19.02
C GLN A 153 -18.62 0.77 20.05
N ASP A 154 -18.12 0.79 21.29
CA ASP A 154 -18.71 0.06 22.41
C ASP A 154 -19.88 0.86 23.02
N TYR A 155 -21.09 0.60 22.54
CA TYR A 155 -22.33 1.25 22.99
C TYR A 155 -22.56 1.14 24.50
N ALA A 156 -22.05 0.10 25.15
CA ALA A 156 -22.17 -0.08 26.60
C ALA A 156 -21.41 1.01 27.38
N GLN A 157 -20.24 1.43 26.89
CA GLN A 157 -19.44 2.49 27.51
C GLN A 157 -20.03 3.89 27.23
N ILE A 158 -20.61 4.09 26.05
CA ILE A 158 -21.28 5.34 25.67
C ILE A 158 -22.57 5.53 26.49
N ALA A 159 -23.33 4.46 26.71
CA ALA A 159 -24.54 4.47 27.53
C ALA A 159 -24.27 4.92 28.97
N GLN A 160 -23.16 4.46 29.56
CA GLN A 160 -22.76 4.84 30.92
C GLN A 160 -22.24 6.28 30.99
N LYS A 161 -21.46 6.72 29.99
CA LYS A 161 -20.90 8.08 29.94
C LYS A 161 -22.00 9.15 29.79
N ASP A 162 -22.95 8.92 28.90
CA ASP A 162 -24.02 9.87 28.60
C ASP A 162 -25.29 9.64 29.45
N LYS A 163 -25.25 8.66 30.38
CA LYS A 163 -26.38 8.26 31.25
C LYS A 163 -27.67 8.03 30.45
N LEU A 164 -27.55 7.35 29.32
CA LEU A 164 -28.67 7.12 28.42
C LEU A 164 -29.59 6.04 29.01
N ASN A 165 -30.89 6.30 28.93
CA ASN A 165 -31.90 5.31 29.31
C ASN A 165 -31.95 4.19 28.25
N GLU A 166 -32.38 2.98 28.62
CA GLU A 166 -32.33 1.80 27.73
C GLU A 166 -33.02 2.04 26.37
N LEU A 167 -34.16 2.74 26.38
CA LEU A 167 -34.90 3.09 25.17
C LEU A 167 -34.13 4.07 24.26
N GLN A 168 -33.43 5.05 24.83
CA GLN A 168 -32.65 6.02 24.07
C GLN A 168 -31.45 5.36 23.39
N LEU A 169 -30.83 4.39 24.08
CA LEU A 169 -29.75 3.58 23.51
C LEU A 169 -30.22 2.82 22.28
N ARG A 170 -31.38 2.16 22.37
CA ARG A 170 -31.96 1.37 21.28
C ARG A 170 -32.32 2.23 20.06
N ILE A 171 -32.91 3.41 20.28
CA ILE A 171 -33.23 4.36 19.21
C ILE A 171 -31.94 4.80 18.49
N ARG A 172 -30.87 5.07 19.24
CA ARG A 172 -29.60 5.49 18.66
C ARG A 172 -28.97 4.39 17.81
N GLN A 173 -29.00 3.15 18.27
CA GLN A 173 -28.54 1.99 17.50
C GLN A 173 -29.33 1.82 16.19
N LEU A 174 -30.65 2.02 16.21
CA LEU A 174 -31.48 1.95 15.01
C LEU A 174 -31.17 3.07 14.02
N LEU A 175 -30.90 4.29 14.51
CA LEU A 175 -30.50 5.41 13.66
C LEU A 175 -29.15 5.15 12.97
N ASP A 176 -28.16 4.62 13.72
CA ASP A 176 -26.85 4.28 13.17
C ASP A 176 -26.97 3.15 12.11
N GLN A 177 -27.82 2.15 12.34
CA GLN A 177 -28.11 1.11 11.35
C GLN A 177 -28.73 1.67 10.05
N VAL A 178 -29.66 2.62 10.16
CA VAL A 178 -30.29 3.25 8.97
C VAL A 178 -29.27 4.08 8.18
N ASP A 179 -28.39 4.81 8.86
CA ASP A 179 -27.32 5.58 8.21
C ASP A 179 -26.34 4.66 7.47
N GLN A 180 -25.99 3.51 8.06
CA GLN A 180 -25.17 2.49 7.41
C GLN A 180 -25.84 1.96 6.13
N ILE A 181 -27.11 1.56 6.20
CA ILE A 181 -27.85 1.05 5.03
C ILE A 181 -27.88 2.10 3.91
N THR A 182 -28.10 3.36 4.26
CA THR A 182 -28.15 4.46 3.29
C THR A 182 -26.80 4.65 2.58
N LYS A 183 -25.69 4.55 3.33
CA LYS A 183 -24.33 4.59 2.75
C LYS A 183 -24.07 3.39 1.84
N GLU A 184 -24.47 2.19 2.24
CA GLU A 184 -24.32 0.99 1.40
C GLU A 184 -25.13 1.07 0.11
N GLN A 185 -26.39 1.52 0.18
CA GLN A 185 -27.23 1.72 -1.00
C GLN A 185 -26.61 2.75 -1.95
N ASN A 186 -26.08 3.86 -1.43
CA ASN A 186 -25.41 4.88 -2.26
C ASN A 186 -24.11 4.36 -2.89
N TYR A 187 -23.32 3.56 -2.15
CA TYR A 187 -22.12 2.92 -2.69
C TYR A 187 -22.46 1.97 -3.85
N GLN A 188 -23.54 1.18 -3.71
CA GLN A 188 -23.99 0.29 -4.77
C GLN A 188 -24.45 1.06 -6.02
N ARG A 189 -25.21 2.15 -5.86
CA ARG A 189 -25.66 3.01 -6.97
C ARG A 189 -24.50 3.62 -7.74
N TYR A 190 -23.51 4.18 -7.06
CA TYR A 190 -22.34 4.79 -7.71
C TYR A 190 -21.55 3.76 -8.54
N ARG A 191 -21.42 2.55 -8.01
CA ARG A 191 -20.73 1.46 -8.70
C ARG A 191 -21.52 0.96 -9.91
N GLU A 192 -22.84 0.93 -9.83
CA GLU A 192 -23.74 0.60 -10.95
C GLU A 192 -23.65 1.63 -12.08
N GLU A 193 -23.64 2.93 -11.77
CA GLU A 193 -23.47 4.00 -12.75
C GLU A 193 -22.15 3.83 -13.54
N ARG A 194 -21.04 3.53 -12.84
CA ARG A 194 -19.74 3.28 -13.46
C ARG A 194 -19.72 1.99 -14.28
N PHE A 195 -20.38 0.93 -13.80
CA PHE A 195 -20.51 -0.33 -14.56
C PHE A 195 -21.32 -0.15 -15.84
N ARG A 196 -22.35 0.70 -15.81
CA ARG A 196 -23.20 1.01 -16.97
C ARG A 196 -22.38 1.67 -18.10
N GLN A 197 -21.58 2.69 -17.77
CA GLN A 197 -20.72 3.38 -18.75
C GLN A 197 -19.64 2.46 -19.36
N THR A 198 -19.06 1.56 -18.55
CA THR A 198 -18.06 0.59 -19.02
C THR A 198 -18.69 -0.46 -19.93
N SER A 199 -19.92 -0.89 -19.62
CA SER A 199 -20.68 -1.84 -20.45
C SER A 199 -21.07 -1.24 -21.80
N GLU A 200 -21.58 -0.01 -21.83
CA GLU A 200 -21.98 0.66 -23.08
C GLU A 200 -20.78 0.89 -24.02
N SER A 201 -19.66 1.38 -23.49
CA SER A 201 -18.44 1.62 -24.28
C SER A 201 -17.79 0.34 -24.79
N THR A 202 -17.80 -0.73 -23.98
CA THR A 202 -17.33 -2.06 -24.41
C THR A 202 -18.24 -2.66 -25.47
N ASN A 203 -19.56 -2.55 -25.29
CA ASN A 203 -20.55 -3.06 -26.26
C ASN A 203 -20.42 -2.36 -27.62
N SER A 204 -20.25 -1.03 -27.62
CA SER A 204 -20.00 -0.27 -28.85
C SER A 204 -18.72 -0.71 -29.57
N ARG A 205 -17.62 -0.91 -28.82
CA ARG A 205 -16.36 -1.39 -29.40
C ARG A 205 -16.51 -2.79 -30.00
N VAL A 206 -17.15 -3.72 -29.29
CA VAL A 206 -17.40 -5.08 -29.79
C VAL A 206 -18.26 -5.07 -31.06
N PHE A 207 -19.27 -4.19 -31.12
CA PHE A 207 -20.10 -4.01 -32.31
C PHE A 207 -19.31 -3.51 -33.53
N TYR A 208 -18.41 -2.54 -33.38
CA TYR A 208 -17.59 -2.07 -34.51
C TYR A 208 -16.51 -3.07 -34.92
N TRP A 209 -15.93 -3.80 -33.97
CA TRP A 209 -14.99 -4.89 -34.27
C TRP A 209 -15.65 -6.04 -35.03
N SER A 210 -16.88 -6.43 -34.69
CA SER A 210 -17.60 -7.49 -35.40
C SER A 210 -17.97 -7.09 -36.83
N ILE A 211 -18.36 -5.83 -37.07
CA ILE A 211 -18.60 -5.32 -38.43
C ILE A 211 -17.32 -5.28 -39.26
N ALA A 212 -16.19 -4.87 -38.66
CA ALA A 212 -14.88 -4.86 -39.35
C ALA A 212 -14.42 -6.27 -39.73
N GLN A 213 -14.63 -7.25 -38.84
CA GLN A 213 -14.27 -8.65 -39.07
C GLN A 213 -15.11 -9.33 -40.16
N VAL A 214 -16.34 -8.88 -40.40
CA VAL A 214 -17.20 -9.40 -41.48
C VAL A 214 -16.89 -8.75 -42.84
N ARG A 215 -16.16 -7.62 -42.86
CA ARG A 215 -15.77 -6.90 -44.10
C ARG A 215 -14.36 -7.23 -44.61
N ILE A 216 -13.55 -7.97 -43.85
CA ILE A 216 -12.26 -8.56 -44.24
C ILE A 216 -12.50 -10.00 -44.66
#